data_AF-A0A831P480-F1
#
_entry.id   AF-A0A831P480-F1
#
_cell.length_a   1.000
_cell.length_b   1.000
_cell.length_c   1.000
_cell.angle_alpha   90.00
_cell.angle_beta   90.00
_cell.angle_gamma   90.00
#
_symmetry.space_group_name_H-M   'P 1'
#
loop_
_entity.id
_entity.type
_entity.pdbx_description
1 polymer ?
#
loop_
_entity_poly.entity_id
_entity_poly.type
_entity_poly.pdbx_seq_one_letter_code
_entity_poly.pdbx_strand_id
1 'polypeptide(L)'
;MKRFSGLFDAVEYSHLYTKKVNFNHKAQTFASENNLPILGLSDAHSLKQLDYTFTVIDSEPDQKSIFTAIREGKTSIVTRPAKIYTSGLVGLQLLGTFLLLHLFR
;
A
#
# COMPACT_ATOMS: atom_id res chain seq x y z
N MET A 1 12.32 11.27 6.53
CA MET A 1 11.28 11.40 5.49
C MET A 1 10.93 12.83 5.14
N LYS A 2 10.72 13.76 6.09
CA LYS A 2 10.33 15.17 5.79
C LYS A 2 11.20 15.88 4.72
N ARG A 3 12.51 15.64 4.70
CA ARG A 3 13.43 16.19 3.67
C ARG A 3 13.01 15.87 2.22
N PHE A 4 12.35 14.74 2.00
CA PHE A 4 12.05 14.21 0.67
C PHE A 4 10.55 14.24 0.35
N SER A 5 9.69 14.85 1.17
CA SER A 5 8.24 14.80 0.98
C SER A 5 7.80 15.35 -0.38
N GLY A 6 8.46 16.41 -0.87
CA GLY A 6 8.18 16.98 -2.19
C GLY A 6 8.57 16.11 -3.39
N LEU A 7 9.14 14.92 -3.17
CA LEU A 7 9.44 13.96 -4.24
C LEU A 7 8.32 12.94 -4.46
N PHE A 8 7.28 12.95 -3.63
CA PHE A 8 6.21 11.95 -3.67
C PHE A 8 4.85 12.60 -3.95
N ASP A 9 4.06 12.01 -4.85
CA ASP A 9 2.69 12.44 -5.12
C ASP A 9 1.68 11.92 -4.07
N ALA A 10 2.01 10.85 -3.33
CA ALA A 10 1.12 10.20 -2.38
C ALA A 10 1.89 9.36 -1.34
N VAL A 11 1.18 8.95 -0.29
CA VAL A 11 1.68 8.04 0.75
C VAL A 11 0.89 6.75 0.73
N GLU A 12 1.56 5.61 0.91
CA GLU A 12 0.91 4.31 0.95
C GLU A 12 0.19 4.05 2.29
N TYR A 13 -1.03 3.52 2.21
CA TYR A 13 -1.69 2.73 3.25
C TYR A 13 -1.46 1.25 2.94
N SER A 14 -0.58 0.64 3.73
CA SER A 14 -0.18 -0.75 3.55
C SER A 14 -1.30 -1.72 3.97
N HIS A 15 -1.45 -2.79 3.19
CA HIS A 15 -2.31 -3.92 3.55
C HIS A 15 -1.83 -4.67 4.82
N LEU A 16 -0.59 -4.46 5.26
CA LEU A 16 0.02 -5.19 6.37
C LEU A 16 -0.39 -4.60 7.73
N TYR A 17 -1.65 -4.81 8.10
CA TYR A 17 -2.16 -4.48 9.43
C TYR A 17 -3.15 -5.52 9.94
N THR A 18 -3.30 -5.61 11.25
CA THR A 18 -4.29 -6.47 11.92
C THR A 18 -5.26 -5.62 12.71
N LYS A 19 -6.31 -6.23 13.27
CA LYS A 19 -7.23 -5.52 14.19
C LYS A 19 -6.55 -4.95 15.44
N LYS A 20 -5.40 -5.51 15.84
CA LYS A 20 -4.67 -5.11 17.06
C LYS A 20 -3.47 -4.21 16.79
N VAL A 21 -2.89 -4.31 15.60
CA VAL A 21 -1.65 -3.61 15.24
C VAL A 21 -1.84 -2.96 13.87
N ASN A 22 -1.76 -1.63 13.83
CA ASN A 22 -1.86 -0.85 12.61
C ASN A 22 -0.76 0.20 12.52
N PHE A 23 0.23 -0.04 11.67
CA PHE A 23 1.34 0.91 11.46
C PHE A 23 0.98 2.05 10.51
N ASN A 24 -0.17 1.96 9.81
CA ASN A 24 -0.61 3.00 8.89
C ASN A 24 -0.89 4.33 9.57
N HIS A 25 -1.10 4.36 10.89
CA HIS A 25 -1.25 5.61 11.64
C HIS A 25 -0.06 6.56 11.44
N LYS A 26 1.18 6.04 11.38
CA LYS A 26 2.36 6.87 11.10
C LYS A 26 2.34 7.43 9.68
N ALA A 27 1.92 6.62 8.71
CA ALA A 27 1.76 7.04 7.32
C ALA A 27 0.67 8.12 7.19
N GLN A 28 -0.45 7.96 7.89
CA GLN A 28 -1.55 8.92 7.94
C GLN A 28 -1.11 10.27 8.54
N THR A 29 -0.39 10.23 9.67
CA THR A 29 0.17 11.46 10.26
C THR A 29 1.15 12.14 9.31
N PHE A 30 2.06 11.38 8.70
CA PHE A 30 3.02 11.94 7.74
C PHE A 30 2.32 12.56 6.51
N ALA A 31 1.32 11.89 5.95
CA ALA A 31 0.55 12.39 4.82
C ALA A 31 -0.18 13.69 5.17
N SER A 32 -0.85 13.73 6.33
CA SER A 32 -1.52 14.93 6.84
C SER A 32 -0.56 16.09 7.07
N GLU A 33 0.62 15.85 7.65
CA GLU A 33 1.62 16.91 7.90
C GLU A 33 2.22 17.49 6.62
N ASN A 34 2.17 16.77 5.50
CA ASN A 34 2.79 17.18 4.23
C ASN A 34 1.77 17.46 3.11
N ASN A 35 0.47 17.46 3.42
CA ASN A 35 -0.63 17.61 2.45
C ASN A 35 -0.54 16.62 1.29
N LEU A 36 -0.20 15.37 1.58
CA LEU A 36 -0.13 14.29 0.60
C LEU A 36 -1.38 13.41 0.68
N PRO A 37 -1.96 12.99 -0.45
CA PRO A 37 -3.03 11.99 -0.45
C PRO A 37 -2.51 10.63 0.01
N ILE A 38 -3.43 9.76 0.45
CA ILE A 38 -3.11 8.39 0.87
C ILE A 38 -3.77 7.39 -0.08
N LEU A 39 -2.99 6.41 -0.54
CA LEU A 39 -3.46 5.34 -1.42
C LEU A 39 -3.29 3.98 -0.74
N GLY A 40 -4.35 3.18 -0.69
CA GLY A 40 -4.33 1.80 -0.25
C GLY A 40 -3.81 0.88 -1.35
N LEU A 41 -2.76 0.14 -1.06
CA LEU A 41 -2.12 -0.77 -2.02
C LEU A 41 -2.06 -2.20 -1.45
N SER A 42 -2.24 -3.17 -2.34
CA SER A 42 -2.27 -4.60 -1.97
C SER A 42 -0.88 -5.21 -1.85
N ASP A 43 0.13 -4.62 -2.50
CA ASP A 43 1.47 -5.21 -2.67
C ASP A 43 1.38 -6.72 -2.98
N ALA A 44 0.51 -7.05 -3.93
CA ALA A 44 0.05 -8.41 -4.14
C ALA A 44 1.14 -9.29 -4.77
N HIS A 45 1.47 -10.37 -4.08
CA HIS A 45 2.33 -11.46 -4.54
C HIS A 45 1.51 -12.71 -4.91
N SER A 46 0.20 -12.66 -4.69
CA SER A 46 -0.79 -13.66 -5.10
C SER A 46 -2.15 -13.00 -5.35
N LEU A 47 -2.98 -13.63 -6.20
CA LEU A 47 -4.32 -13.13 -6.50
C LEU A 47 -5.22 -12.97 -5.27
N LYS A 48 -4.96 -13.73 -4.20
CA LYS A 48 -5.71 -13.67 -2.93
C LYS A 48 -5.49 -12.37 -2.15
N GLN A 49 -4.49 -11.56 -2.51
CA GLN A 49 -4.18 -10.30 -1.82
C GLN A 49 -4.87 -9.08 -2.48
N LEU A 50 -5.36 -9.20 -3.70
CA LEU A 50 -5.89 -8.06 -4.48
C LEU A 50 -7.09 -7.36 -3.82
N ASP A 51 -7.91 -8.09 -3.06
CA ASP A 51 -9.13 -7.58 -2.43
C ASP A 51 -8.95 -7.19 -0.95
N TYR A 52 -7.70 -7.17 -0.44
CA TYR A 52 -7.44 -6.81 0.95
C TYR A 52 -7.36 -5.30 1.16
N THR A 53 -6.64 -4.59 0.30
CA THR A 53 -6.44 -3.14 0.39
C THR A 53 -6.27 -2.59 -1.01
N PHE A 54 -7.15 -1.66 -1.39
CA PHE A 54 -7.10 -0.97 -2.68
C PHE A 54 -7.69 0.43 -2.55
N THR A 55 -7.42 1.28 -3.52
CA THR A 55 -8.04 2.60 -3.63
C THR A 55 -9.02 2.62 -4.78
N VAL A 56 -10.24 3.09 -4.49
CA VAL A 56 -11.20 3.54 -5.49
C VAL A 56 -10.85 4.97 -5.85
N ILE A 57 -10.64 5.25 -7.14
CA ILE A 57 -10.32 6.57 -7.68
C ILE A 57 -11.51 7.01 -8.52
N ASP A 58 -12.04 8.20 -8.24
CA ASP A 58 -13.14 8.79 -9.01
C ASP A 58 -12.56 9.57 -10.20
N SER A 59 -12.37 8.88 -11.33
CA SER A 59 -11.81 9.43 -12.56
C SER A 59 -12.16 8.58 -13.79
N GLU A 60 -11.95 9.15 -14.97
CA GLU A 60 -11.84 8.37 -16.21
C GLU A 60 -10.64 7.39 -16.13
N PRO A 61 -10.70 6.23 -16.81
CA PRO A 61 -9.68 5.18 -16.73
C PRO A 61 -8.44 5.47 -17.61
N ASP A 62 -8.03 6.73 -17.70
CA ASP A 62 -6.81 7.17 -18.38
C ASP A 62 -5.79 7.73 -17.38
N GLN A 63 -4.52 7.68 -17.77
CA GLN A 63 -3.41 8.07 -16.90
C GLN A 63 -3.57 9.49 -16.34
N LYS A 64 -3.92 10.45 -17.19
CA LYS A 64 -3.96 11.87 -16.80
C LYS A 64 -5.07 12.12 -15.80
N SER A 65 -6.27 11.60 -16.08
CA SER A 65 -7.43 11.74 -15.19
C SER A 65 -7.19 11.08 -13.83
N ILE A 66 -6.56 9.90 -13.80
CA ILE A 66 -6.20 9.21 -12.56
C ILE A 66 -5.25 10.05 -11.71
N PHE A 67 -4.15 10.56 -12.28
CA PHE A 67 -3.19 11.37 -11.51
C PHE A 67 -3.79 12.69 -11.03
N THR A 68 -4.66 13.33 -11.82
CA THR A 68 -5.39 14.52 -11.37
C THR A 68 -6.31 14.20 -10.20
N ALA A 69 -7.10 13.13 -10.28
CA ALA A 69 -8.00 12.72 -9.19
C ALA A 69 -7.25 12.38 -7.90
N ILE A 70 -6.08 11.72 -7.99
CA ILE A 70 -5.21 11.45 -6.84
C ILE A 70 -4.78 12.76 -6.17
N ARG A 71 -4.27 13.74 -6.95
CA ARG A 71 -3.81 15.04 -6.41
C ARG A 71 -4.94 15.88 -5.83
N GLU A 72 -6.15 15.75 -6.37
CA GLU A 72 -7.36 16.41 -5.87
C GLU A 72 -8.00 15.68 -4.67
N GLY A 73 -7.44 14.54 -4.25
CA GLY A 73 -7.96 13.77 -3.12
C GLY A 73 -9.28 13.03 -3.41
N LYS A 74 -9.62 12.82 -4.69
CA LYS A 74 -10.81 12.07 -5.14
C LYS A 74 -10.60 10.56 -5.04
N THR A 75 -10.20 10.11 -3.85
CA THR A 75 -9.77 8.74 -3.58
C THR A 75 -10.41 8.21 -2.31
N SER A 76 -10.82 6.94 -2.33
CA SER A 76 -11.35 6.24 -1.16
C SER A 76 -10.63 4.92 -0.95
N ILE A 77 -10.05 4.73 0.24
CA ILE A 77 -9.36 3.49 0.60
C ILE A 77 -10.40 2.47 1.04
N VAL A 78 -10.41 1.31 0.37
CA VAL A 78 -11.15 0.13 0.80
C VAL A 78 -10.15 -0.86 1.36
N THR A 79 -10.34 -1.26 2.62
CA THR A 79 -9.37 -2.11 3.30
C THR A 79 -9.99 -3.03 4.35
N ARG A 80 -9.40 -4.21 4.52
CA ARG A 80 -9.73 -5.15 5.60
C ARG A 80 -8.45 -5.66 6.28
N PRO A 81 -8.47 -5.89 7.60
CA PRO A 81 -7.28 -6.37 8.31
C PRO A 81 -6.76 -7.69 7.77
N ALA A 82 -5.45 -7.80 7.61
CA ALA A 82 -4.78 -9.02 7.23
C ALA A 82 -5.05 -10.13 8.26
N LYS A 83 -5.23 -11.35 7.77
CA LYS A 83 -5.29 -12.54 8.61
C LYS A 83 -3.85 -13.04 8.79
N ILE A 84 -3.47 -13.32 10.04
CA ILE A 84 -2.08 -13.66 10.42
C ILE A 84 -1.52 -14.81 9.58
N TYR A 85 -2.34 -15.82 9.27
CA TYR A 85 -1.92 -16.98 8.49
C TYR A 85 -1.61 -16.66 7.02
N THR A 86 -2.36 -15.75 6.38
CA THR A 86 -2.10 -15.34 4.99
C THR A 86 -0.79 -14.57 4.87
N SER A 87 -0.50 -13.67 5.80
CA SER A 87 0.75 -12.89 5.78
C SER A 87 1.97 -13.73 6.15
N GLY A 88 1.84 -14.67 7.11
CA GLY A 88 2.93 -15.55 7.51
C GLY A 88 3.37 -16.51 6.39
N LEU A 89 2.40 -17.08 5.64
CA LEU A 89 2.70 -18.00 4.55
C LEU A 89 3.42 -17.29 3.38
N VAL A 90 2.97 -16.08 3.03
CA VAL A 90 3.63 -15.25 2.00
C VAL A 90 5.03 -14.85 2.44
N GLY A 91 5.22 -14.48 3.71
CA GLY A 91 6.55 -14.15 4.24
C GLY A 91 7.54 -15.32 4.15
N LEU A 92 7.12 -16.54 4.47
CA LEU A 92 7.93 -17.75 4.32
C LEU A 92 8.28 -18.03 2.85
N GLN A 93 7.32 -17.84 1.94
CA GLN A 93 7.55 -18.02 0.50
C GLN A 93 8.60 -17.03 -0.02
N LEU A 94 8.49 -15.74 0.34
CA LEU A 94 9.44 -14.71 -0.05
C LEU A 94 10.84 -14.98 0.48
N LEU A 95 10.95 -15.40 1.75
CA LEU A 95 12.22 -15.80 2.35
C LEU A 95 12.84 -17.00 1.61
N GLY A 96 12.02 -18.01 1.27
CA GLY A 96 12.46 -19.16 0.51
C GLY A 96 12.99 -18.79 -0.87
N THR A 97 12.27 -17.95 -1.62
CA THR A 97 12.72 -17.44 -2.92
C THR A 97 14.03 -16.65 -2.80
N PHE A 98 14.15 -15.78 -1.79
CA PHE A 98 15.36 -15.01 -1.52
C PHE A 98 16.58 -15.92 -1.27
N LEU A 99 16.42 -16.96 -0.43
CA LEU A 99 17.47 -17.93 -0.14
C LEU A 99 17.86 -18.75 -1.38
N LEU A 100 16.87 -19.17 -2.18
CA LEU A 100 17.10 -19.90 -3.41
C LEU A 100 17.94 -19.08 -4.40
N LEU A 101 17.59 -17.80 -4.60
CA LEU A 101 18.33 -16.87 -5.46
C LEU A 101 19.78 -16.66 -4.99
N HIS A 102 20.07 -16.79 -3.70
CA HIS A 102 21.43 -16.67 -3.15
C HIS A 102 22.24 -17.96 -3.21
N LEU A 103 21.58 -19.13 -3.29
CA LEU A 103 22.24 -20.42 -3.48
C LEU A 103 22.65 -20.66 -4.95
N PHE A 104 22.00 -20.00 -5.91
CA PHE A 104 22.31 -20.05 -7.33
C PHE A 104 23.12 -18.84 -7.82
N ARG A 105 23.80 -18.14 -6.90
CA ARG A 105 24.68 -17.00 -7.18
C ARG A 105 26.12 -17.34 -6.81
#